data_AF-A0A1S7FV39-F1
#
_entry.id   AF-A0A1S7FV39-F1
#
_cell.length_a   1.000
_cell.length_b   1.000
_cell.length_c   1.000
_cell.angle_alpha   90.00
_cell.angle_beta   90.00
_cell.angle_gamma   90.00
#
_symmetry.space_group_name_H-M   'P 1'
#
loop_
_entity.id
_entity.type
_entity.pdbx_description
1 polymer ?
#
loop_
_entity_poly.entity_id
_entity_poly.type
_entity_poly.pdbx_seq_one_letter_code
_entity_poly.pdbx_strand_id
1 'polypeptide(L)'
;MKKWSILGIVCIALILVTFTFVALHYNKKVYAEKQIDDYIEKQGIPHKDVYDEKYAWDWQKSGSYVKNFHLKGEDPELVYQYVFTAKGHPVIFGPYSPSGDYPKTKYPKLKQK
;
A
#
# COMPACT_ATOMS: atom_id res chain seq x y z
N MET A 1 -32.89 26.86 24.21
CA MET A 1 -31.68 26.26 24.82
C MET A 1 -31.48 24.79 24.43
N LYS A 2 -32.45 23.88 24.63
CA LYS A 2 -32.32 22.43 24.30
C LYS A 2 -31.86 22.11 22.86
N LYS A 3 -32.33 22.86 21.84
CA LYS A 3 -31.96 22.62 20.42
C LYS A 3 -30.47 22.83 20.13
N TRP A 4 -29.85 23.83 20.77
CA TRP A 4 -28.42 24.11 20.63
C TRP A 4 -27.54 23.09 21.35
N SER A 5 -28.00 22.58 22.49
CA SER A 5 -27.34 21.47 23.20
C SER A 5 -27.36 20.17 22.38
N ILE A 6 -28.49 19.87 21.71
CA ILE A 6 -28.60 18.71 20.81
C ILE A 6 -27.66 18.87 19.61
N LEU A 7 -27.62 20.06 18.99
CA LEU A 7 -26.73 20.33 17.87
C LEU A 7 -25.24 20.16 18.25
N GLY A 8 -24.84 20.64 19.43
CA GLY A 8 -23.48 20.47 19.94
C GLY A 8 -23.10 19.00 20.10
N ILE A 9 -23.98 18.18 20.67
CA ILE A 9 -23.77 16.73 20.83
C ILE A 9 -23.63 16.04 19.47
N VAL A 10 -24.47 16.39 18.49
CA VAL A 10 -24.40 15.82 17.13
C VAL A 10 -23.08 16.20 16.46
N CYS A 11 -22.63 17.44 16.56
CA CYS A 11 -21.33 17.85 16.00
C CYS A 11 -20.17 17.09 16.64
N ILE A 12 -20.17 16.91 17.97
CA ILE A 12 -19.14 16.13 18.68
C ILE A 12 -19.15 14.68 18.21
N ALA A 13 -20.34 14.07 18.07
CA ALA A 13 -20.47 12.70 17.57
C ALA A 13 -19.90 12.55 16.15
N LEU A 14 -20.18 13.50 15.24
CA LEU A 14 -19.63 13.48 13.88
C LEU A 14 -18.10 13.62 13.85
N ILE A 15 -17.54 14.47 14.72
CA ILE A 15 -16.08 14.60 14.85
C ILE A 15 -15.47 13.29 15.32
N LEU A 16 -16.05 12.64 16.35
CA LEU A 16 -15.55 11.38 16.88
C LEU A 16 -15.60 10.24 15.84
N VAL A 17 -16.69 10.15 15.07
CA VAL A 17 -16.82 9.18 13.97
C VAL A 17 -15.74 9.42 12.91
N THR A 18 -15.55 10.68 12.51
CA THR A 18 -14.53 11.06 11.52
C THR A 18 -13.13 10.73 12.02
N PHE A 19 -12.82 11.08 13.26
CA PHE A 19 -11.53 10.78 13.89
C PHE A 19 -11.27 9.27 13.95
N THR A 20 -12.27 8.48 14.32
CA THR A 20 -12.18 7.01 14.37
C THR A 20 -11.88 6.44 12.98
N PHE A 21 -12.57 6.91 11.94
CA PHE A 21 -12.32 6.50 10.57
C PHE A 21 -10.89 6.82 10.10
N VAL A 22 -10.41 8.04 10.39
CA VAL A 22 -9.04 8.46 10.05
C VAL A 22 -8.01 7.60 10.77
N ALA A 23 -8.19 7.35 12.08
CA ALA A 23 -7.29 6.51 12.86
C ALA A 23 -7.25 5.06 12.33
N LEU A 24 -8.41 4.49 12.01
CA LEU A 24 -8.50 3.15 11.41
C LEU A 24 -7.80 3.08 10.05
N HIS A 25 -7.98 4.10 9.20
CA HIS A 25 -7.32 4.17 7.91
C HIS A 25 -5.79 4.29 8.05
N TYR A 26 -5.32 5.13 8.98
CA TYR A 26 -3.88 5.29 9.24
C TYR A 26 -3.25 3.99 9.72
N ASN A 27 -3.87 3.29 10.69
CA ASN A 27 -3.38 2.01 11.17
C ASN A 27 -3.31 0.94 10.06
N LYS A 28 -4.32 0.89 9.19
CA LYS A 28 -4.33 0.00 8.02
C LYS A 28 -3.20 0.33 7.04
N LYS A 29 -2.95 1.62 6.78
CA LYS A 29 -1.87 2.08 5.92
C LYS A 29 -0.50 1.63 6.44
N VAL A 30 -0.23 1.85 7.73
CA VAL A 30 1.03 1.47 8.37
C VAL A 30 1.21 -0.05 8.36
N TYR A 31 0.16 -0.80 8.66
CA TYR A 31 0.20 -2.26 8.62
C TYR A 31 0.51 -2.77 7.21
N ALA A 32 -0.16 -2.24 6.19
CA ALA A 32 0.03 -2.65 4.80
C ALA A 32 1.44 -2.32 4.29
N GLU A 33 1.97 -1.15 4.64
CA GLU A 33 3.33 -0.73 4.29
C GLU A 33 4.35 -1.69 4.87
N LYS A 34 4.23 -2.01 6.16
CA LYS A 34 5.09 -3.00 6.83
C LYS A 34 5.02 -4.38 6.17
N GLN A 35 3.82 -4.87 5.82
CA GLN A 35 3.69 -6.18 5.17
C GLN A 35 4.38 -6.22 3.80
N ILE A 36 4.31 -5.12 3.05
CA ILE A 36 4.99 -5.00 1.76
C ILE A 36 6.51 -4.95 1.98
N ASP A 37 6.99 -4.15 2.93
CA ASP A 37 8.43 -4.03 3.23
C ASP A 37 9.02 -5.36 3.70
N ASP A 38 8.33 -6.06 4.61
CA ASP A 38 8.72 -7.40 5.05
C ASP A 38 8.79 -8.38 3.86
N TYR A 39 7.92 -8.23 2.85
CA TYR A 39 7.96 -9.06 1.64
C TYR A 39 9.16 -8.73 0.76
N ILE A 40 9.44 -7.43 0.54
CA ILE A 40 10.59 -6.93 -0.23
C ILE A 40 11.90 -7.38 0.42
N GLU A 41 12.02 -7.27 1.74
CA GLU A 41 13.19 -7.71 2.49
C GLU A 41 13.38 -9.23 2.36
N LYS A 42 12.31 -10.02 2.46
CA LYS A 42 12.37 -11.47 2.25
C LYS A 42 12.74 -11.87 0.82
N GLN A 43 12.45 -11.03 -0.17
CA GLN A 43 12.96 -11.21 -1.54
C GLN A 43 14.45 -10.91 -1.66
N GLY A 44 15.06 -10.30 -0.65
CA GLY A 44 16.48 -9.92 -0.65
C GLY A 44 16.76 -8.66 -1.45
N ILE A 45 15.76 -7.81 -1.68
CA ILE A 45 15.93 -6.54 -2.39
C ILE A 45 16.59 -5.52 -1.43
N PRO A 46 17.79 -5.02 -1.75
CA PRO A 46 18.46 -4.05 -0.89
C PRO A 46 17.88 -2.64 -1.07
N HIS A 47 17.46 -1.99 0.01
CA HIS A 47 16.85 -0.64 -0.02
C HIS A 47 17.70 0.43 -0.72
N LYS A 48 19.04 0.31 -0.69
CA LYS A 48 19.95 1.26 -1.37
C LYS A 48 19.82 1.27 -2.89
N ASP A 49 19.27 0.20 -3.46
CA ASP A 49 19.09 0.04 -4.91
C ASP A 49 17.68 0.48 -5.34
N VAL A 50 16.77 0.73 -4.39
CA VAL A 50 15.42 1.23 -4.64
C VAL A 50 15.46 2.73 -4.97
N TYR A 51 14.75 3.14 -6.01
CA TYR A 51 14.52 4.55 -6.34
C TYR A 51 13.13 4.76 -6.95
N ASP A 52 12.69 6.02 -7.02
CA ASP A 52 11.35 6.43 -7.47
C ASP A 52 10.20 5.69 -6.78
N GLU A 53 10.35 5.50 -5.47
CA GLU A 53 9.36 4.83 -4.64
C GLU A 53 8.07 5.64 -4.53
N LYS A 54 6.94 4.97 -4.78
CA LYS A 54 5.59 5.52 -4.62
C LYS A 54 4.73 4.53 -3.87
N TYR A 55 4.20 4.98 -2.73
CA TYR A 55 3.24 4.22 -1.93
C TYR A 55 1.89 4.95 -1.92
N ALA A 56 0.85 4.29 -2.41
CA ALA A 56 -0.46 4.89 -2.59
C ALA A 56 -1.60 3.94 -2.22
N TRP A 57 -2.73 4.53 -1.84
CA TRP A 57 -3.97 3.79 -1.68
C TRP A 57 -4.75 3.79 -3.00
N ASP A 58 -5.00 2.60 -3.54
CA ASP A 58 -5.75 2.40 -4.77
C ASP A 58 -7.24 2.24 -4.43
N TRP A 59 -7.97 3.33 -4.61
CA TRP A 59 -9.42 3.40 -4.46
C TRP A 59 -10.17 2.60 -5.53
N GLN A 60 -9.59 2.43 -6.72
CA GLN A 60 -10.24 1.72 -7.83
C GLN A 60 -10.15 0.19 -7.63
N LYS A 61 -9.04 -0.31 -7.06
CA LYS A 61 -8.85 -1.73 -6.74
C LYS A 61 -9.26 -2.09 -5.31
N SER A 62 -10.52 -1.83 -4.96
CA SER A 62 -11.13 -2.28 -3.70
C SER A 62 -10.45 -1.77 -2.40
N GLY A 63 -9.75 -0.65 -2.47
CA GLY A 63 -9.04 -0.09 -1.31
C GLY A 63 -7.75 -0.83 -0.97
N SER A 64 -7.00 -1.25 -1.97
CA SER A 64 -5.69 -1.91 -1.81
C SER A 64 -4.58 -0.89 -1.62
N TYR A 65 -3.53 -1.25 -0.90
CA TYR A 65 -2.32 -0.43 -0.83
C TYR A 65 -1.31 -0.94 -1.85
N VAL A 66 -0.73 -0.02 -2.61
CA VAL A 66 0.18 -0.33 -3.71
C VAL A 66 1.50 0.39 -3.50
N LYS A 67 2.60 -0.37 -3.57
CA LYS A 67 3.96 0.15 -3.54
C LYS A 67 4.62 -0.16 -4.88
N ASN A 68 5.09 0.89 -5.56
CA ASN A 68 5.79 0.82 -6.83
C ASN A 68 7.18 1.44 -6.68
N PHE A 69 8.20 0.82 -7.25
CA PHE A 69 9.54 1.41 -7.33
C PHE A 69 10.33 0.82 -8.50
N HIS A 70 11.49 1.42 -8.77
CA HIS A 70 12.50 0.90 -9.72
C HIS A 70 13.75 0.47 -8.96
N LEU A 71 14.57 -0.38 -9.60
CA LEU A 71 15.82 -0.88 -9.04
C LEU A 71 17.02 -0.47 -9.89
N LYS A 72 18.07 0.03 -9.23
CA LYS A 72 19.33 0.39 -9.89
C LYS A 72 19.94 -0.83 -10.55
N GLY A 73 20.39 -0.66 -11.79
CA GLY A 73 21.01 -1.73 -12.58
C GLY A 73 20.01 -2.71 -13.19
N GLU A 74 18.71 -2.45 -13.10
CA GLU A 74 17.69 -3.09 -13.91
C GLU A 74 17.18 -2.15 -15.02
N ASP A 75 16.29 -2.69 -15.85
CA ASP A 75 15.60 -1.90 -16.87
C ASP A 75 14.88 -0.71 -16.23
N PRO A 76 15.15 0.54 -16.64
CA PRO A 76 14.51 1.72 -16.08
C PRO A 76 13.00 1.78 -16.35
N GLU A 77 12.48 1.02 -17.31
CA GLU A 77 11.04 0.91 -17.59
C GLU A 77 10.34 -0.15 -16.72
N LEU A 78 11.11 -1.00 -16.02
CA LEU A 78 10.59 -2.05 -15.16
C LEU A 78 10.16 -1.50 -13.79
N VAL A 79 8.86 -1.56 -13.55
CA VAL A 79 8.26 -1.20 -12.27
C VAL A 79 8.03 -2.45 -11.42
N TYR A 80 8.64 -2.47 -10.24
CA TYR A 80 8.35 -3.44 -9.20
C TYR A 80 7.09 -3.01 -8.45
N GLN A 81 5.99 -3.72 -8.66
CA GLN A 81 4.70 -3.44 -8.02
C GLN A 81 4.34 -4.50 -6.98
N TYR A 82 3.98 -4.02 -5.79
CA TYR A 82 3.47 -4.81 -4.68
C TYR A 82 2.10 -4.32 -4.28
N VAL A 83 1.16 -5.24 -4.12
CA VAL A 83 -0.22 -4.93 -3.75
C VAL A 83 -0.58 -5.67 -2.47
N PHE A 84 -0.98 -4.93 -1.46
CA PHE A 84 -1.56 -5.45 -0.23
C PHE A 84 -3.07 -5.25 -0.22
N THR A 85 -3.82 -6.34 -0.07
CA THR A 85 -5.27 -6.31 0.06
C THR A 85 -5.65 -6.63 1.51
N ALA A 86 -6.45 -5.76 2.15
CA ALA A 86 -6.78 -5.87 3.57
C ALA A 86 -7.57 -7.14 3.97
N LYS A 87 -7.92 -8.02 3.03
CA LYS A 87 -8.74 -9.24 3.22
C LYS A 87 -7.95 -10.45 3.74
N GLY A 88 -6.78 -10.24 4.36
CA GLY A 88 -5.95 -11.34 4.87
C GLY A 88 -5.23 -12.16 3.80
N HIS A 89 -5.15 -11.64 2.58
CA HIS A 89 -4.37 -12.27 1.51
C HIS A 89 -2.90 -11.84 1.57
N PRO A 90 -1.97 -12.69 1.12
CA PRO A 90 -0.56 -12.35 1.03
C PRO A 90 -0.33 -11.16 0.08
N VAL A 91 0.79 -10.45 0.26
CA VAL A 91 1.27 -9.43 -0.69
C VAL A 91 1.40 -10.05 -2.07
N ILE A 92 0.82 -9.39 -3.06
CA ILE A 92 0.86 -9.79 -4.47
C ILE A 92 1.98 -9.01 -5.15
N PHE A 93 2.96 -9.73 -5.69
CA PHE A 93 4.02 -9.16 -6.53
C PHE A 93 3.64 -9.30 -8.01
N GLY A 94 3.60 -8.19 -8.74
CA GLY A 94 3.18 -8.12 -10.13
C GLY A 94 3.94 -7.05 -10.90
N PRO A 95 5.22 -7.31 -11.26
CA PRO A 95 6.03 -6.35 -11.99
C PRO A 95 5.45 -6.08 -13.39
N TYR A 96 5.61 -4.86 -13.89
CA TYR A 96 5.18 -4.49 -15.23
C TYR A 96 6.19 -3.55 -15.90
N SER A 97 6.22 -3.57 -17.22
CA SER A 97 6.96 -2.62 -18.06
C SER A 97 6.05 -2.18 -19.20
N PRO A 98 6.01 -0.88 -19.57
CA PRO A 98 5.29 -0.41 -20.75
C PRO A 98 5.75 -1.07 -22.06
N SER A 99 7.00 -1.54 -22.14
CA SER A 99 7.61 -2.05 -23.36
C SER A 99 7.49 -3.56 -23.57
N GLY A 100 6.88 -4.32 -22.64
CA GLY A 100 6.74 -5.76 -22.83
C GLY A 100 5.80 -6.45 -21.86
N ASP A 101 5.16 -7.51 -22.37
CA ASP A 101 4.39 -8.45 -21.56
C ASP A 101 5.36 -9.37 -20.81
N TYR A 102 5.27 -9.39 -19.48
CA TYR A 102 6.09 -10.20 -18.55
C TYR A 102 7.56 -9.80 -18.44
N PRO A 103 7.86 -8.65 -17.82
CA PRO A 103 9.24 -8.25 -17.60
C PRO A 103 9.98 -9.26 -16.71
N LYS A 104 11.19 -9.63 -17.13
CA LYS A 104 12.05 -10.52 -16.35
C LYS A 104 12.68 -9.72 -15.20
N THR A 105 12.35 -10.11 -13.98
CA THR A 105 12.85 -9.49 -12.76
C THR A 105 14.08 -10.22 -12.23
N LYS A 106 15.03 -9.48 -11.64
CA LYS A 106 16.15 -10.07 -10.89
C LYS A 106 15.67 -10.77 -9.63
N TYR A 107 14.62 -10.25 -9.00
CA TYR A 107 14.04 -10.76 -7.76
C TYR A 107 12.63 -11.34 -8.01
N PRO A 108 12.50 -12.67 -8.14
CA PRO A 108 11.22 -13.31 -8.45
C PRO A 108 10.28 -13.32 -7.23
N LYS A 109 8.98 -13.56 -7.48
CA LYS A 109 7.97 -13.73 -6.43
C LYS A 109 8.39 -14.80 -5.41
N LEU A 110 8.14 -14.53 -4.13
CA LEU A 110 8.30 -15.54 -3.08
C LEU A 110 7.28 -16.67 -3.27
N LYS A 111 7.67 -17.90 -2.97
CA LYS A 111 6.73 -19.03 -2.89
C LYS A 111 5.79 -18.78 -1.71
N GLN A 112 4.51 -18.61 -1.99
CA GLN A 112 3.48 -18.56 -0.96
C GLN A 112 3.32 -19.99 -0.41
N LYS A 113 3.55 -20.16 0.89
CA LYS A 113 3.35 -21.43 1.60
C LYS A 113 1.88 -21.62 1.91
#